data_AF-A0A9C9G9L6-F1
#
_entry.id   AF-A0A9C9G9L6-F1
#
_cell.length_a   1.000
_cell.length_b   1.000
_cell.length_c   1.000
_cell.angle_alpha   90.00
_cell.angle_beta   90.00
_cell.angle_gamma   90.00
#
_symmetry.space_group_name_H-M   'P 1'
#
loop_
_entity.id
_entity.type
_entity.pdbx_description
1 polymer ?
#
loop_
_entity_poly.entity_id
_entity_poly.type
_entity_poly.pdbx_seq_one_letter_code
_entity_poly.pdbx_strand_id
1 'polypeptide(L)'
;MILTQIKYLLKSHTGMHIATVGDSILNVAIQTRLRELDIADTASYLALLQRSHAELTELTEEVVIPETWFFRDQHPFEMLGKLAATAFSGNSDRNWRILSVPSSTGEEPYSIAMTLLMAGMKPEQFSIEGVDISQRALRHAMDGHYGQHSFRGVQDNLVRERFFDKVENAYVIKPEIRNLVQFEHANILDKAFCDRPGDYDIIFCRNLLIYFDDDDKKAAYNTLHHLLNQNGTLFIGHSESGAISDSFTHTRHTGTFAYRKSIDHPDKPEASINELIDIVKKHPVRSELPEASSSVSDTDNNQPATNHVMTGTDTPFKAETGQEANNESHIELARRYADAGNLVDAEHICHVCLEKNAQNPSVHCLLGLIQEAGNRPVEAEKSYRKALYLDPHCSEVLIQLPLLLDRQGKSQQAQQLRQRAIKRQEQSA
;
A
#
# COMPACT_ATOMS: atom_id res chain seq x y z
N MET A 1 -3.84 35.65 0.14
CA MET A 1 -4.52 35.87 -1.15
C MET A 1 -3.74 35.29 -2.32
N ILE A 2 -2.46 35.64 -2.55
CA ILE A 2 -1.68 35.13 -3.70
C ILE A 2 -1.52 33.61 -3.70
N LEU A 3 -1.07 33.01 -2.60
CA LEU A 3 -0.92 31.54 -2.50
C LEU A 3 -2.23 30.79 -2.74
N THR A 4 -3.37 31.34 -2.30
CA THR A 4 -4.70 30.77 -2.55
C THR A 4 -5.01 30.72 -4.04
N GLN A 5 -4.62 31.74 -4.81
CA GLN A 5 -4.82 31.76 -6.26
C GLN A 5 -3.90 30.77 -6.98
N ILE A 6 -2.64 30.64 -6.54
CA ILE A 6 -1.72 29.62 -7.09
C ILE A 6 -2.26 28.21 -6.81
N LYS A 7 -2.75 27.94 -5.59
CA LYS A 7 -3.41 26.68 -5.25
C LYS A 7 -4.63 26.40 -6.14
N TYR A 8 -5.44 27.43 -6.41
CA TYR A 8 -6.58 27.30 -7.31
C TYR A 8 -6.14 26.95 -8.74
N LEU A 9 -5.13 27.64 -9.28
CA LEU A 9 -4.60 27.35 -10.63
C LEU A 9 -4.09 25.92 -10.76
N LEU A 10 -3.31 25.46 -9.77
CA LEU A 10 -2.81 24.09 -9.75
C LEU A 10 -3.93 23.07 -9.57
N LYS A 11 -4.92 23.32 -8.70
CA LYS A 11 -6.10 22.47 -8.58
C LYS A 11 -6.86 22.39 -9.90
N SER A 12 -7.09 23.51 -10.58
CA SER A 12 -7.77 23.52 -11.88
C SER A 12 -6.99 22.82 -12.99
N HIS A 13 -5.66 22.77 -12.89
CA HIS A 13 -4.80 22.11 -13.87
C HIS A 13 -4.64 20.60 -13.62
N THR A 14 -4.61 20.19 -12.36
CA THR A 14 -4.21 18.83 -11.96
C THR A 14 -5.30 18.05 -11.22
N GLY A 15 -6.31 18.73 -10.68
CA GLY A 15 -7.27 18.18 -9.71
C GLY A 15 -6.65 17.84 -8.34
N MET A 16 -5.35 18.08 -8.13
CA MET A 16 -4.72 17.89 -6.83
C MET A 16 -5.13 19.01 -5.88
N HIS A 17 -5.66 18.62 -4.72
CA HIS A 17 -6.00 19.56 -3.68
C HIS A 17 -4.77 19.85 -2.81
N ILE A 18 -3.94 20.82 -3.21
CA ILE A 18 -2.64 21.12 -2.56
C ILE A 18 -2.70 21.37 -1.04
N ALA A 19 -3.88 21.67 -0.47
CA ALA A 19 -4.00 21.70 0.98
C ALA A 19 -3.61 20.37 1.67
N THR A 20 -3.65 19.24 0.95
CA THR A 20 -3.16 17.93 1.42
C THR A 20 -1.65 17.74 1.24
N VAL A 21 -1.05 18.36 0.23
CA VAL A 21 0.41 18.38 0.00
C VAL A 21 1.11 19.27 1.04
N GLY A 22 0.45 20.33 1.51
CA GLY A 22 0.92 21.20 2.58
C GLY A 22 1.63 22.46 2.08
N ASP A 23 1.38 23.57 2.77
CA ASP A 23 1.84 24.91 2.37
C ASP A 23 3.37 25.04 2.34
N SER A 24 4.08 24.25 3.13
CA SER A 24 5.55 24.21 3.14
C SER A 24 6.12 23.73 1.81
N ILE A 25 5.62 22.60 1.29
CA ILE A 25 6.07 22.01 0.02
C ILE A 25 5.78 22.97 -1.14
N LEU A 26 4.55 23.52 -1.19
CA LEU A 26 4.20 24.51 -2.22
C LEU A 26 5.12 25.75 -2.17
N ASN A 27 5.41 26.26 -0.98
CA ASN A 27 6.29 27.42 -0.84
C ASN A 27 7.72 27.10 -1.31
N VAL A 28 8.26 25.93 -0.96
CA VAL A 28 9.58 25.49 -1.43
C VAL A 28 9.60 25.40 -2.97
N ALA A 29 8.58 24.76 -3.56
CA ALA A 29 8.45 24.65 -5.01
C ALA A 29 8.41 26.03 -5.69
N ILE A 30 7.59 26.96 -5.18
CA ILE A 30 7.54 28.34 -5.68
C ILE A 30 8.91 29.01 -5.58
N GLN A 31 9.61 28.88 -4.45
CA GLN A 31 10.94 29.48 -4.28
C GLN A 31 12.00 28.87 -5.19
N THR A 32 11.89 27.59 -5.54
CA THR A 32 12.74 26.97 -6.56
C THR A 32 12.47 27.60 -7.92
N ARG A 33 11.21 27.64 -8.37
CA ARG A 33 10.82 28.22 -9.66
C ARG A 33 11.18 29.70 -9.79
N LEU A 34 10.99 30.50 -8.73
CA LEU A 34 11.39 31.91 -8.69
C LEU A 34 12.88 32.10 -8.97
N ARG A 35 13.74 31.28 -8.34
CA ARG A 35 15.19 31.34 -8.53
C ARG A 35 15.61 30.92 -9.92
N GLU A 36 15.00 29.88 -10.48
CA GLU A 36 15.33 29.38 -11.82
C GLU A 36 14.95 30.37 -12.94
N LEU A 37 13.87 31.12 -12.75
CA LEU A 37 13.37 32.10 -13.71
C LEU A 37 13.87 33.53 -13.47
N ASP A 38 14.67 33.74 -12.42
CA ASP A 38 15.12 35.06 -11.97
C ASP A 38 13.94 36.05 -11.74
N ILE A 39 12.87 35.56 -11.11
CA ILE A 39 11.69 36.35 -10.76
C ILE A 39 11.78 36.78 -9.30
N ALA A 40 11.65 38.09 -9.06
CA ALA A 40 11.92 38.70 -7.76
C ALA A 40 10.88 38.37 -6.67
N ASP A 41 9.63 38.11 -7.04
CA ASP A 41 8.54 37.98 -6.08
C ASP A 41 7.39 37.08 -6.57
N THR A 42 6.62 36.56 -5.61
CA THR A 42 5.51 35.62 -5.88
C THR A 42 4.33 36.26 -6.61
N ALA A 43 4.13 37.59 -6.53
CA ALA A 43 3.05 38.25 -7.26
C ALA A 43 3.36 38.29 -8.76
N SER A 44 4.60 38.62 -9.11
CA SER A 44 5.12 38.55 -10.48
C SER A 44 5.03 37.13 -11.04
N TYR A 45 5.34 36.12 -10.21
CA TYR A 45 5.21 34.72 -10.60
C TYR A 45 3.76 34.27 -10.81
N LEU A 46 2.83 34.66 -9.95
CA LEU A 46 1.40 34.41 -10.16
C LEU A 46 0.92 35.01 -11.49
N ALA A 47 1.36 36.21 -11.84
CA ALA A 47 1.02 36.84 -13.12
C ALA A 47 1.58 36.08 -14.33
N LEU A 48 2.68 35.35 -14.17
CA LEU A 48 3.23 34.42 -15.18
C LEU A 48 2.40 33.14 -15.25
N LEU A 49 2.07 32.52 -14.11
CA LEU A 49 1.25 31.30 -14.06
C LEU A 49 -0.11 31.48 -14.74
N GLN A 50 -0.73 32.65 -14.61
CA GLN A 50 -2.02 32.97 -15.25
C GLN A 50 -1.96 33.03 -16.78
N ARG A 51 -0.77 33.22 -17.38
CA ARG A 51 -0.61 33.38 -18.84
C ARG A 51 0.21 32.26 -19.49
N SER A 52 0.92 31.45 -18.71
CA SER A 52 1.85 30.43 -19.19
C SER A 52 1.45 29.06 -18.66
N HIS A 53 0.79 28.27 -19.51
CA HIS A 53 0.49 26.88 -19.20
C HIS A 53 1.76 26.04 -19.03
N ALA A 54 2.82 26.36 -19.77
CA ALA A 54 4.11 25.70 -19.63
C ALA A 54 4.70 25.89 -18.23
N GLU A 55 4.64 27.12 -17.68
CA GLU A 55 5.17 27.35 -16.33
C GLU A 55 4.28 26.73 -15.25
N LEU A 56 2.97 26.72 -15.45
CA LEU A 56 2.07 26.01 -14.55
C LEU A 56 2.39 24.50 -14.51
N THR A 57 2.78 23.94 -15.66
CA THR A 57 3.24 22.54 -15.75
C THR A 57 4.54 22.34 -14.96
N GLU A 58 5.53 23.22 -15.10
CA GLU A 58 6.78 23.10 -14.34
C GLU A 58 6.57 23.26 -12.83
N LEU A 59 5.63 24.12 -12.40
CA LEU A 59 5.26 24.20 -10.99
C LEU A 59 4.57 22.92 -10.51
N THR A 60 3.72 22.32 -11.33
CA THR A 60 3.11 21.01 -11.04
C THR A 60 4.20 19.96 -10.83
N GLU A 61 5.17 19.87 -11.74
CA GLU A 61 6.31 18.93 -11.65
C GLU A 61 7.13 19.11 -10.37
N GLU A 62 7.23 20.32 -9.85
CA GLU A 62 7.96 20.61 -8.62
C GLU A 62 7.16 20.28 -7.34
N VAL A 63 5.83 20.30 -7.43
CA VAL A 63 4.93 20.02 -6.29
C VAL A 63 4.59 18.52 -6.20
N VAL A 64 4.56 17.80 -7.33
CA VAL A 64 4.36 16.35 -7.35
C VAL A 64 5.63 15.70 -6.80
N ILE A 65 5.57 15.17 -5.58
CA ILE A 65 6.68 14.42 -4.97
C ILE A 65 6.47 12.92 -5.22
N PRO A 66 7.26 12.27 -6.09
CA PRO A 66 7.15 10.83 -6.34
C PRO A 66 7.81 10.05 -5.19
N GLU A 67 7.03 9.71 -4.16
CA GLU A 67 7.42 8.71 -3.16
C GLU A 67 6.97 7.33 -3.65
N THR A 68 7.85 6.57 -4.30
CA THR A 68 7.56 5.20 -4.77
C THR A 68 8.77 4.26 -4.64
N TRP A 69 8.52 2.95 -4.65
CA TRP A 69 9.52 1.88 -4.62
C TRP A 69 8.94 0.58 -5.17
N PHE A 70 9.84 -0.30 -5.60
CA PHE A 70 9.45 -1.62 -6.09
C PHE A 70 8.76 -2.42 -4.99
N PHE A 71 7.64 -3.04 -5.36
CA PHE A 71 6.80 -3.87 -4.49
C PHE A 71 6.32 -3.14 -3.23
N ARG A 72 6.05 -1.83 -3.34
CA ARG A 72 5.46 -1.03 -2.26
C ARG A 72 4.17 -1.67 -1.76
N ASP A 73 4.11 -1.96 -0.46
CA ASP A 73 3.12 -2.84 0.17
C ASP A 73 3.04 -4.20 -0.57
N GLN A 74 3.78 -5.20 -0.10
CA GLN A 74 3.97 -6.47 -0.81
C GLN A 74 2.66 -7.25 -1.10
N HIS A 75 1.66 -7.11 -0.23
CA HIS A 75 0.38 -7.85 -0.28
C HIS A 75 -0.41 -7.71 -1.60
N PRO A 76 -0.62 -6.50 -2.17
CA PRO A 76 -1.17 -6.31 -3.51
C PRO A 76 -0.53 -7.20 -4.59
N PHE A 77 0.80 -7.32 -4.59
CA PHE A 77 1.53 -8.11 -5.59
C PHE A 77 1.42 -9.62 -5.31
N GLU A 78 1.38 -10.04 -4.05
CA GLU A 78 1.10 -11.43 -3.70
C GLU A 78 -0.30 -11.86 -4.16
N MET A 79 -1.29 -10.98 -3.98
CA MET A 79 -2.65 -11.22 -4.46
C MET A 79 -2.69 -11.26 -5.99
N LEU A 80 -2.02 -10.33 -6.67
CA LEU A 80 -1.89 -10.34 -8.13
C LEU A 80 -1.29 -11.66 -8.63
N GLY A 81 -0.22 -12.13 -7.99
CA GLY A 81 0.41 -13.42 -8.31
C GLY A 81 -0.53 -14.61 -8.14
N LYS A 82 -1.35 -14.63 -7.08
CA LYS A 82 -2.39 -15.66 -6.87
C LYS A 82 -3.49 -15.60 -7.93
N LEU A 83 -3.95 -14.39 -8.29
CA LEU A 83 -4.94 -14.21 -9.36
C LEU A 83 -4.39 -14.73 -10.69
N ALA A 84 -3.16 -14.39 -11.04
CA ALA A 84 -2.50 -14.89 -12.24
C ALA A 84 -2.41 -16.43 -12.21
N ALA A 85 -1.87 -17.03 -11.15
CA ALA A 85 -1.71 -18.49 -11.05
C ALA A 85 -3.04 -19.25 -11.20
N THR A 86 -4.14 -18.73 -10.65
CA THR A 86 -5.47 -19.35 -10.78
C THR A 86 -6.05 -19.22 -12.18
N ALA A 87 -5.85 -18.09 -12.86
CA ALA A 87 -6.36 -17.88 -14.22
C ALA A 87 -5.71 -18.81 -15.27
N PHE A 88 -4.44 -19.18 -15.09
CA PHE A 88 -3.72 -20.04 -16.06
C PHE A 88 -3.89 -21.54 -15.84
N SER A 89 -4.55 -21.96 -14.75
CA SER A 89 -4.95 -23.35 -14.56
C SER A 89 -6.02 -23.83 -15.57
N GLY A 90 -6.54 -22.93 -16.43
CA GLY A 90 -7.63 -23.19 -17.37
C GLY A 90 -7.36 -23.01 -18.87
N ASN A 91 -6.10 -22.91 -19.35
CA ASN A 91 -5.78 -22.67 -20.78
C ASN A 91 -6.54 -21.47 -21.39
N SER A 92 -6.41 -20.31 -20.76
CA SER A 92 -7.02 -19.07 -21.23
C SER A 92 -6.04 -18.31 -22.15
N ASP A 93 -6.36 -18.19 -23.44
CA ASP A 93 -5.70 -17.29 -24.41
C ASP A 93 -6.02 -15.79 -24.15
N ARG A 94 -6.61 -15.45 -22.99
CA ARG A 94 -7.01 -14.09 -22.66
C ARG A 94 -5.79 -13.23 -22.35
N ASN A 95 -5.66 -12.11 -23.08
CA ASN A 95 -4.69 -11.06 -22.81
C ASN A 95 -5.23 -10.14 -21.71
N TRP A 96 -4.57 -10.08 -20.55
CA TRP A 96 -4.95 -9.19 -19.47
C TRP A 96 -4.54 -7.75 -19.77
N ARG A 97 -5.46 -6.80 -19.60
CA ARG A 97 -5.15 -5.37 -19.63
C ARG A 97 -5.03 -4.84 -18.20
N ILE A 98 -3.87 -4.30 -17.85
CA ILE A 98 -3.59 -3.75 -16.53
C ILE A 98 -3.26 -2.26 -16.63
N LEU A 99 -3.83 -1.46 -15.74
CA LEU A 99 -3.53 -0.03 -15.59
C LEU A 99 -2.88 0.21 -14.22
N SER A 100 -1.79 1.00 -14.18
CA SER A 100 -1.23 1.60 -12.96
C SER A 100 -1.33 3.11 -13.08
N VAL A 101 -2.15 3.73 -12.24
CA VAL A 101 -2.43 5.17 -12.24
C VAL A 101 -2.56 5.67 -10.80
N PRO A 102 -1.57 6.40 -10.26
CA PRO A 102 -0.42 7.00 -10.92
C PRO A 102 0.74 6.00 -11.02
N SER A 103 1.51 6.04 -12.10
CA SER A 103 2.67 5.17 -12.29
C SER A 103 3.96 5.71 -11.67
N SER A 104 4.01 7.01 -11.38
CA SER A 104 5.18 7.72 -10.86
C SER A 104 6.44 7.42 -11.69
N THR A 105 7.58 7.17 -11.03
CA THR A 105 8.87 6.84 -11.65
C THR A 105 8.98 5.39 -12.18
N GLY A 106 7.86 4.65 -12.24
CA GLY A 106 7.73 3.37 -12.94
C GLY A 106 7.84 2.13 -12.05
N GLU A 107 8.18 2.27 -10.78
CA GLU A 107 8.37 1.11 -9.89
C GLU A 107 7.13 0.22 -9.77
N GLU A 108 5.92 0.80 -9.68
CA GLU A 108 4.67 0.03 -9.57
C GLU A 108 4.37 -0.79 -10.84
N PRO A 109 4.27 -0.21 -12.06
CA PRO A 109 3.96 -1.00 -13.24
C PRO A 109 5.03 -2.05 -13.56
N TYR A 110 6.30 -1.79 -13.23
CA TYR A 110 7.34 -2.81 -13.36
C TYR A 110 7.23 -3.92 -12.29
N SER A 111 6.83 -3.60 -11.06
CA SER A 111 6.50 -4.61 -10.05
C SER A 111 5.30 -5.47 -10.46
N ILE A 112 4.31 -4.89 -11.14
CA ILE A 112 3.21 -5.64 -11.76
C ILE A 112 3.77 -6.61 -12.81
N ALA A 113 4.55 -6.11 -13.77
CA ALA A 113 5.14 -6.94 -14.83
C ALA A 113 5.96 -8.12 -14.27
N MET A 114 6.86 -7.84 -13.32
CA MET A 114 7.69 -8.85 -12.66
C MET A 114 6.83 -9.88 -11.92
N THR A 115 5.77 -9.44 -11.23
CA THR A 115 4.83 -10.33 -10.53
C THR A 115 4.17 -11.32 -11.48
N LEU A 116 3.65 -10.84 -12.61
CA LEU A 116 2.97 -11.69 -13.59
C LEU A 116 3.92 -12.73 -14.20
N LEU A 117 5.15 -12.32 -14.53
CA LEU A 117 6.18 -13.24 -15.03
C LEU A 117 6.60 -14.29 -14.00
N MET A 118 6.75 -13.90 -12.72
CA MET A 118 7.05 -14.84 -11.63
C MET A 118 5.90 -15.82 -11.39
N ALA A 119 4.66 -15.42 -11.63
CA ALA A 119 3.48 -16.29 -11.58
C ALA A 119 3.35 -17.21 -12.81
N GLY A 120 4.26 -17.11 -13.79
CA GLY A 120 4.32 -17.98 -14.96
C GLY A 120 3.54 -17.48 -16.18
N MET A 121 3.04 -16.24 -16.15
CA MET A 121 2.44 -15.62 -17.34
C MET A 121 3.49 -15.37 -18.40
N LYS A 122 3.12 -15.58 -19.66
CA LYS A 122 3.93 -15.19 -20.82
C LYS A 122 3.70 -13.72 -21.16
N PRO A 123 4.71 -13.01 -21.68
CA PRO A 123 4.59 -11.62 -22.13
C PRO A 123 3.36 -11.32 -23.01
N GLU A 124 2.96 -12.25 -23.87
CA GLU A 124 1.85 -12.04 -24.81
C GLU A 124 0.46 -12.15 -24.15
N GLN A 125 0.42 -12.57 -22.88
CA GLN A 125 -0.80 -12.77 -22.11
C GLN A 125 -1.18 -11.55 -21.27
N PHE A 126 -0.40 -10.47 -21.32
CA PHE A 126 -0.75 -9.23 -20.65
C PHE A 126 -0.18 -7.99 -21.34
N SER A 127 -0.81 -6.85 -21.05
CA SER A 127 -0.33 -5.52 -21.39
C SER A 127 -0.50 -4.61 -20.19
N ILE A 128 0.49 -3.76 -19.92
CA ILE A 128 0.50 -2.85 -18.77
C ILE A 128 0.61 -1.42 -19.27
N GLU A 129 -0.29 -0.57 -18.80
CA GLU A 129 -0.26 0.87 -19.02
C GLU A 129 0.07 1.58 -17.70
N GLY A 130 1.10 2.41 -17.70
CA GLY A 130 1.47 3.29 -16.60
C GLY A 130 1.10 4.73 -16.92
N VAL A 131 0.25 5.35 -16.13
CA VAL A 131 -0.23 6.72 -16.37
C VAL A 131 0.19 7.64 -15.25
N ASP A 132 0.75 8.81 -15.58
CA ASP A 132 1.07 9.84 -14.59
C ASP A 132 0.89 11.25 -15.17
N ILE A 133 0.72 12.23 -14.28
CA ILE A 133 0.65 13.66 -14.65
C ILE A 133 2.04 14.30 -14.72
N SER A 134 3.08 13.66 -14.15
CA SER A 134 4.46 14.11 -14.21
C SER A 134 5.17 13.52 -15.43
N GLN A 135 5.45 14.34 -16.44
CA GLN A 135 6.32 13.94 -17.54
C GLN A 135 7.74 13.64 -17.08
N ARG A 136 8.23 14.31 -16.03
CA ARG A 136 9.55 14.05 -15.45
C ARG A 136 9.62 12.62 -14.90
N ALA A 137 8.59 12.20 -14.15
CA ALA A 137 8.51 10.85 -13.60
C ALA A 137 8.36 9.79 -14.71
N LEU A 138 7.54 10.05 -15.73
CA LEU A 138 7.39 9.13 -16.87
C LEU A 138 8.67 8.97 -17.69
N ARG A 139 9.44 10.04 -17.91
CA ARG A 139 10.76 9.95 -18.55
C ARG A 139 11.69 9.06 -17.74
N HIS A 140 11.76 9.26 -16.42
CA HIS A 140 12.54 8.40 -15.54
C HIS A 140 12.09 6.93 -15.63
N ALA A 141 10.79 6.68 -15.67
CA ALA A 141 10.22 5.33 -15.82
C ALA A 141 10.62 4.67 -17.15
N MET A 142 10.58 5.42 -18.26
CA MET A 142 11.02 4.95 -19.57
C MET A 142 12.54 4.74 -19.64
N ASP A 143 13.32 5.57 -18.96
CA ASP A 143 14.78 5.40 -18.85
C ASP A 143 15.13 4.16 -18.02
N GLY A 144 14.33 3.87 -16.98
CA GLY A 144 14.39 2.62 -16.22
C GLY A 144 15.64 2.47 -15.35
N HIS A 145 16.24 3.58 -14.91
CA HIS A 145 17.42 3.60 -14.05
C HIS A 145 17.01 3.88 -12.59
N TYR A 146 17.39 2.99 -11.68
CA TYR A 146 16.93 3.03 -10.30
C TYR A 146 18.08 2.96 -9.31
N GLY A 147 18.06 3.85 -8.31
CA GLY A 147 19.01 3.82 -7.20
C GLY A 147 18.63 2.78 -6.14
N GLN A 148 19.50 2.59 -5.15
CA GLN A 148 19.26 1.66 -4.04
C GLN A 148 17.95 1.95 -3.28
N HIS A 149 17.56 3.22 -3.19
CA HIS A 149 16.37 3.62 -2.46
C HIS A 149 15.06 3.08 -3.07
N SER A 150 15.01 2.84 -4.39
CA SER A 150 13.86 2.23 -5.06
C SER A 150 13.65 0.76 -4.66
N PHE A 151 14.62 0.13 -3.99
CA PHE A 151 14.56 -1.28 -3.55
C PHE A 151 14.35 -1.42 -2.03
N ARG A 152 14.03 -0.35 -1.31
CA ARG A 152 13.88 -0.37 0.16
C ARG A 152 12.84 -1.37 0.70
N GLY A 153 11.84 -1.73 -0.11
CA GLY A 153 10.84 -2.75 0.21
C GLY A 153 11.17 -4.17 -0.26
N VAL A 154 12.30 -4.37 -0.96
CA VAL A 154 12.68 -5.65 -1.59
C VAL A 154 13.91 -6.22 -0.87
N GLN A 155 13.68 -7.14 0.06
CA GLN A 155 14.75 -7.79 0.82
C GLN A 155 15.50 -8.87 0.01
N ASP A 156 14.84 -9.43 -1.00
CA ASP A 156 15.38 -10.51 -1.82
C ASP A 156 16.20 -9.98 -3.00
N ASN A 157 17.48 -10.38 -3.07
CA ASN A 157 18.37 -10.04 -4.17
C ASN A 157 17.98 -10.72 -5.50
N LEU A 158 17.23 -11.83 -5.46
CA LEU A 158 16.85 -12.58 -6.64
C LEU A 158 16.03 -11.75 -7.63
N VAL A 159 15.17 -10.86 -7.14
CA VAL A 159 14.40 -9.93 -8.00
C VAL A 159 15.36 -9.01 -8.77
N ARG A 160 16.36 -8.46 -8.08
CA ARG A 160 17.35 -7.56 -8.69
C ARG A 160 18.20 -8.30 -9.73
N GLU A 161 18.73 -9.45 -9.37
CA GLU A 161 19.56 -10.27 -10.27
C GLU A 161 18.80 -10.74 -11.52
N ARG A 162 17.52 -11.07 -11.34
CA ARG A 162 16.69 -11.59 -12.43
C ARG A 162 16.24 -10.49 -13.40
N PHE A 163 15.80 -9.34 -12.91
CA PHE A 163 15.08 -8.33 -13.70
C PHE A 163 15.85 -7.04 -13.97
N PHE A 164 17.04 -6.88 -13.41
CA PHE A 164 17.85 -5.67 -13.56
C PHE A 164 19.30 -6.00 -13.92
N ASP A 165 19.95 -5.09 -14.63
CA ASP A 165 21.40 -5.06 -14.81
C ASP A 165 22.00 -4.04 -13.84
N LYS A 166 23.01 -4.45 -13.09
CA LYS A 166 23.71 -3.55 -12.17
C LYS A 166 24.73 -2.71 -12.95
N VAL A 167 24.57 -1.38 -12.91
CA VAL A 167 25.46 -0.42 -13.59
C VAL A 167 25.96 0.60 -12.57
N GLU A 168 27.25 0.54 -12.23
CA GLU A 168 27.88 1.37 -11.21
C GLU A 168 27.09 1.39 -9.88
N ASN A 169 26.43 2.52 -9.57
CA ASN A 169 25.64 2.76 -8.36
C ASN A 169 24.12 2.68 -8.61
N ALA A 170 23.69 2.19 -9.76
CA ALA A 170 22.30 2.07 -10.17
C ALA A 170 21.96 0.66 -10.66
N TYR A 171 20.66 0.42 -10.83
CA TYR A 171 20.09 -0.76 -11.44
C TYR A 171 19.25 -0.33 -12.64
N VAL A 172 19.56 -0.89 -13.81
CA VAL A 172 18.81 -0.63 -15.03
C VAL A 172 17.85 -1.77 -15.24
N ILE A 173 16.57 -1.48 -15.39
CA ILE A 173 15.59 -2.52 -15.67
C ILE A 173 15.87 -3.16 -17.04
N LYS A 174 15.81 -4.49 -17.10
CA LYS A 174 16.13 -5.20 -18.33
C LYS A 174 15.13 -4.88 -19.44
N PRO A 175 15.58 -4.75 -20.71
CA PRO A 175 14.71 -4.36 -21.83
C PRO A 175 13.47 -5.24 -22.00
N GLU A 176 13.59 -6.55 -21.75
CA GLU A 176 12.48 -7.49 -21.84
C GLU A 176 11.35 -7.22 -20.84
N ILE A 177 11.64 -6.56 -19.72
CA ILE A 177 10.62 -6.13 -18.74
C ILE A 177 10.14 -4.73 -19.09
N ARG A 178 11.08 -3.85 -19.46
CA ARG A 178 10.78 -2.48 -19.87
C ARG A 178 9.73 -2.42 -20.98
N ASN A 179 9.86 -3.29 -21.98
CA ASN A 179 8.98 -3.33 -23.14
C ASN A 179 7.57 -3.87 -22.84
N LEU A 180 7.30 -4.36 -21.62
CA LEU A 180 5.97 -4.83 -21.20
C LEU A 180 5.07 -3.70 -20.68
N VAL A 181 5.65 -2.52 -20.45
CA VAL A 181 4.95 -1.37 -19.89
C VAL A 181 4.95 -0.24 -20.90
N GLN A 182 3.76 0.26 -21.22
CA GLN A 182 3.58 1.49 -21.98
C GLN A 182 3.26 2.63 -21.03
N PHE A 183 3.97 3.75 -21.16
CA PHE A 183 3.76 4.92 -20.32
C PHE A 183 3.01 6.02 -21.06
N GLU A 184 2.09 6.68 -20.37
CA GLU A 184 1.30 7.78 -20.92
C GLU A 184 1.19 8.95 -19.94
N HIS A 185 1.31 10.16 -20.48
CA HIS A 185 1.06 11.40 -19.74
C HIS A 185 -0.42 11.79 -19.82
N ALA A 186 -1.15 11.59 -18.72
CA ALA A 186 -2.56 11.97 -18.62
C ALA A 186 -2.98 12.22 -17.18
N ASN A 187 -4.06 12.99 -17.01
CA ASN A 187 -4.74 13.16 -15.73
C ASN A 187 -6.00 12.28 -15.69
N ILE A 188 -6.18 11.51 -14.62
CA ILE A 188 -7.35 10.64 -14.43
C ILE A 188 -8.68 11.40 -14.39
N LEU A 189 -8.64 12.70 -14.07
CA LEU A 189 -9.82 13.57 -14.02
C LEU A 189 -10.12 14.23 -15.38
N ASP A 190 -9.23 14.10 -16.36
CA ASP A 190 -9.48 14.65 -17.70
C ASP A 190 -10.56 13.86 -18.42
N LYS A 191 -11.46 14.58 -19.08
CA LYS A 191 -12.54 13.97 -19.86
C LYS A 191 -12.03 12.96 -20.90
N ALA A 192 -10.91 13.26 -21.57
CA ALA A 192 -10.31 12.36 -22.56
C ALA A 192 -9.83 11.04 -21.93
N PHE A 193 -9.45 11.05 -20.65
CA PHE A 193 -9.11 9.85 -19.90
C PHE A 193 -10.36 9.08 -19.49
N CYS A 194 -11.38 9.79 -18.99
CA CYS A 194 -12.66 9.21 -18.58
C CYS A 194 -13.42 8.52 -19.73
N ASP A 195 -13.32 9.05 -20.95
CA ASP A 195 -14.03 8.56 -22.14
C ASP A 195 -13.34 7.33 -22.79
N ARG A 196 -12.27 6.80 -22.20
CA ARG A 196 -11.57 5.61 -22.70
C ARG A 196 -12.43 4.35 -22.59
N PRO A 197 -12.24 3.35 -23.46
CA PRO A 197 -12.94 2.09 -23.35
C PRO A 197 -12.66 1.42 -22.00
N GLY A 198 -13.72 0.90 -21.38
CA GLY A 198 -13.64 0.18 -20.11
C GLY A 198 -13.28 -1.28 -20.28
N ASP A 199 -12.01 -1.56 -20.57
CA ASP A 199 -11.52 -2.90 -20.86
C ASP A 199 -10.32 -3.36 -20.04
N TYR A 200 -10.08 -2.74 -18.88
CA TYR A 200 -9.04 -3.17 -17.94
C TYR A 200 -9.51 -4.30 -17.03
N ASP A 201 -8.76 -5.41 -17.00
CA ASP A 201 -9.01 -6.51 -16.07
C ASP A 201 -8.55 -6.17 -14.66
N ILE A 202 -7.47 -5.39 -14.55
CA ILE A 202 -6.88 -4.98 -13.27
C ILE A 202 -6.50 -3.51 -13.34
N ILE A 203 -6.83 -2.76 -12.29
CA ILE A 203 -6.35 -1.39 -12.10
C ILE A 203 -5.66 -1.28 -10.74
N PHE A 204 -4.45 -0.74 -10.72
CA PHE A 204 -3.79 -0.25 -9.52
C PHE A 204 -3.95 1.27 -9.49
N CYS A 205 -4.64 1.78 -8.46
CA CYS A 205 -4.77 3.20 -8.18
C CYS A 205 -4.45 3.46 -6.71
N ARG A 206 -3.15 3.54 -6.43
CA ARG A 206 -2.61 3.55 -5.06
C ARG A 206 -1.87 4.84 -4.78
N ASN A 207 -2.06 5.36 -3.56
CA ASN A 207 -1.36 6.54 -3.06
C ASN A 207 -1.57 7.81 -3.91
N LEU A 208 -2.74 7.95 -4.54
CA LEU A 208 -3.16 9.11 -5.33
C LEU A 208 -4.39 9.79 -4.77
N LEU A 209 -5.39 9.02 -4.37
CA LEU A 209 -6.68 9.53 -3.93
C LEU A 209 -6.56 10.32 -2.63
N ILE A 210 -5.48 10.11 -1.87
CA ILE A 210 -5.12 10.94 -0.71
C ILE A 210 -4.90 12.43 -1.05
N TYR A 211 -4.59 12.75 -2.31
CA TYR A 211 -4.36 14.13 -2.77
C TYR A 211 -5.63 14.82 -3.28
N PHE A 212 -6.73 14.10 -3.43
CA PHE A 212 -8.00 14.62 -3.94
C PHE A 212 -8.94 15.03 -2.80
N ASP A 213 -9.79 16.02 -3.07
CA ASP A 213 -10.93 16.30 -2.19
C ASP A 213 -12.07 15.32 -2.45
N ASP A 214 -13.17 15.42 -1.69
CA ASP A 214 -14.24 14.44 -1.77
C ASP A 214 -14.97 14.42 -3.11
N ASP A 215 -15.01 15.53 -3.85
CA ASP A 215 -15.66 15.56 -5.16
C ASP A 215 -14.73 15.03 -6.26
N ASP A 216 -13.45 15.39 -6.20
CA ASP A 216 -12.42 14.86 -7.10
C ASP A 216 -12.21 13.35 -6.87
N LYS A 217 -12.27 12.86 -5.61
CA LYS A 217 -12.27 11.42 -5.30
C LYS A 217 -13.43 10.70 -5.94
N LYS A 218 -14.66 11.23 -5.83
CA LYS A 218 -15.85 10.61 -6.46
C LYS A 218 -15.70 10.56 -7.97
N ALA A 219 -15.21 11.63 -8.59
CA ALA A 219 -14.95 11.68 -10.03
C ALA A 219 -13.92 10.61 -10.44
N ALA A 220 -12.80 10.51 -9.72
CA ALA A 220 -11.78 9.49 -9.95
C ALA A 220 -12.34 8.06 -9.79
N TYR A 221 -13.15 7.80 -8.76
CA TYR A 221 -13.79 6.49 -8.58
C TYR A 221 -14.75 6.14 -9.71
N ASN A 222 -15.53 7.10 -10.21
CA ASN A 222 -16.40 6.89 -11.35
C ASN A 222 -15.60 6.54 -12.61
N THR A 223 -14.46 7.22 -12.83
CA THR A 223 -13.51 6.91 -13.90
C THR A 223 -12.96 5.49 -13.75
N LEU A 224 -12.41 5.14 -12.58
CA LEU A 224 -11.86 3.80 -12.32
C LEU A 224 -12.92 2.71 -12.52
N HIS A 225 -14.14 2.95 -12.03
CA HIS A 225 -15.27 2.05 -12.22
C HIS A 225 -15.63 1.91 -13.70
N HIS A 226 -15.65 3.00 -14.48
CA HIS A 226 -15.89 2.95 -15.92
C HIS A 226 -14.83 2.13 -16.65
N LEU A 227 -13.55 2.36 -16.33
CA LEU A 227 -12.40 1.73 -16.98
C LEU A 227 -12.27 0.23 -16.72
N LEU A 228 -12.78 -0.26 -15.59
CA LEU A 228 -12.74 -1.69 -15.25
C LEU A 228 -13.73 -2.52 -16.08
N ASN A 229 -13.24 -3.64 -16.61
CA ASN A 229 -14.03 -4.73 -17.14
C ASN A 229 -15.04 -5.26 -16.11
N GLN A 230 -16.04 -5.98 -16.60
CA GLN A 230 -16.91 -6.77 -15.73
C GLN A 230 -16.08 -7.81 -14.98
N ASN A 231 -16.21 -7.85 -13.65
CA ASN A 231 -15.39 -8.63 -12.72
C ASN A 231 -13.92 -8.19 -12.60
N GLY A 232 -13.55 -7.02 -13.14
CA GLY A 232 -12.22 -6.47 -12.98
C GLY A 232 -11.89 -6.15 -11.52
N THR A 233 -10.59 -6.17 -11.19
CA THR A 233 -10.10 -5.94 -9.82
C THR A 233 -9.39 -4.60 -9.72
N LEU A 234 -9.82 -3.78 -8.76
CA LEU A 234 -9.21 -2.51 -8.39
C LEU A 234 -8.36 -2.69 -7.13
N PHE A 235 -7.09 -2.32 -7.17
CA PHE A 235 -6.21 -2.21 -6.01
C PHE A 235 -6.06 -0.74 -5.63
N ILE A 236 -6.31 -0.41 -4.35
CA ILE A 236 -6.10 0.93 -3.80
C ILE A 236 -5.14 0.92 -2.60
N GLY A 237 -4.65 2.08 -2.20
CA GLY A 237 -3.79 2.24 -1.03
C GLY A 237 -4.54 2.09 0.30
N HIS A 238 -3.78 1.82 1.36
CA HIS A 238 -4.33 1.50 2.68
C HIS A 238 -5.24 2.59 3.27
N SER A 239 -4.91 3.86 3.04
CA SER A 239 -5.66 5.02 3.55
C SER A 239 -6.77 5.51 2.61
N GLU A 240 -7.02 4.83 1.50
CA GLU A 240 -7.88 5.33 0.41
C GLU A 240 -9.27 4.69 0.40
N SER A 241 -9.47 3.65 1.21
CA SER A 241 -10.70 2.83 1.24
C SER A 241 -11.96 3.53 1.75
N GLY A 242 -11.82 4.65 2.46
CA GLY A 242 -12.94 5.32 3.16
C GLY A 242 -14.01 5.95 2.26
N ALA A 243 -13.75 6.07 0.94
CA ALA A 243 -14.65 6.71 -0.02
C ALA A 243 -15.07 5.79 -1.18
N ILE A 244 -14.81 4.49 -1.09
CA ILE A 244 -15.22 3.54 -2.13
C ILE A 244 -16.74 3.42 -2.18
N SER A 245 -17.29 3.60 -3.39
CA SER A 245 -18.72 3.44 -3.71
C SER A 245 -19.22 2.02 -3.44
N ASP A 246 -20.51 1.89 -3.14
CA ASP A 246 -21.25 0.62 -3.06
C ASP A 246 -21.13 -0.23 -4.34
N SER A 247 -20.72 0.37 -5.46
CA SER A 247 -20.45 -0.32 -6.74
C SER A 247 -19.23 -1.25 -6.72
N PHE A 248 -18.50 -1.33 -5.60
CA PHE A 248 -17.32 -2.17 -5.44
C PHE A 248 -17.49 -3.14 -4.27
N THR A 249 -17.19 -4.41 -4.51
CA THR A 249 -17.20 -5.44 -3.46
C THR A 249 -15.78 -5.74 -3.02
N HIS A 250 -15.49 -5.58 -1.72
CA HIS A 250 -14.17 -5.91 -1.17
C HIS A 250 -13.87 -7.41 -1.37
N THR A 251 -12.73 -7.71 -2.00
CA THR A 251 -12.24 -9.08 -2.12
C THR A 251 -11.71 -9.51 -0.74
N ARG A 252 -12.13 -10.65 -0.20
CA ARG A 252 -11.82 -11.04 1.19
C ARG A 252 -10.37 -11.52 1.38
N HIS A 253 -9.38 -10.76 0.93
CA HIS A 253 -7.96 -11.05 1.10
C HIS A 253 -7.35 -10.16 2.19
N THR A 254 -6.75 -10.79 3.19
CA THR A 254 -6.08 -10.10 4.31
C THR A 254 -4.91 -9.25 3.83
N GLY A 255 -4.80 -8.02 4.30
CA GLY A 255 -3.68 -7.10 4.02
C GLY A 255 -3.72 -6.44 2.64
N THR A 256 -4.74 -6.69 1.82
CA THR A 256 -4.88 -6.07 0.50
C THR A 256 -6.21 -5.34 0.38
N PHE A 257 -6.16 -4.09 -0.06
CA PHE A 257 -7.35 -3.28 -0.37
C PHE A 257 -7.71 -3.47 -1.85
N ALA A 258 -8.21 -4.66 -2.16
CA ALA A 258 -8.62 -5.04 -3.50
C ALA A 258 -10.15 -5.19 -3.60
N TYR A 259 -10.73 -4.62 -4.64
CA TYR A 259 -12.17 -4.54 -4.84
C TYR A 259 -12.55 -5.06 -6.21
N ARG A 260 -13.64 -5.82 -6.29
CA ARG A 260 -14.20 -6.25 -7.57
C ARG A 260 -15.34 -5.33 -7.97
N LYS A 261 -15.40 -4.96 -9.25
CA LYS A 261 -16.54 -4.22 -9.80
C LYS A 261 -17.81 -5.05 -9.63
N SER A 262 -18.76 -4.52 -8.85
CA SER A 262 -20.07 -5.14 -8.63
C SER A 262 -21.00 -4.78 -9.78
N ILE A 263 -21.83 -5.73 -10.20
CA ILE A 263 -23.01 -5.46 -11.04
C ILE A 263 -24.19 -5.41 -10.09
N ASP A 264 -25.18 -4.54 -10.32
CA ASP A 264 -26.50 -4.62 -9.68
C ASP A 264 -27.07 -6.05 -9.79
N HIS A 265 -26.77 -6.88 -8.80
CA HIS A 265 -27.40 -8.15 -8.54
C HIS A 265 -27.57 -8.23 -7.03
N PRO A 266 -28.80 -8.15 -6.50
CA PRO A 266 -29.04 -8.48 -5.10
C PRO A 266 -28.53 -9.90 -4.88
N ASP A 267 -27.63 -10.06 -3.92
CA ASP A 267 -26.99 -11.30 -3.52
C ASP A 267 -27.93 -12.50 -3.72
N LYS A 268 -27.62 -13.36 -4.70
CA LYS A 268 -27.90 -14.77 -4.49
C LYS A 268 -26.76 -15.29 -3.62
N PRO A 269 -27.00 -15.68 -2.37
CA PRO A 269 -25.94 -16.17 -1.51
C PRO A 269 -25.24 -17.35 -2.20
N GLU A 270 -23.90 -17.28 -2.24
CA GLU A 270 -23.06 -18.40 -2.61
C GLU A 270 -23.49 -19.64 -1.82
N ALA A 271 -23.50 -20.80 -2.50
CA ALA A 271 -24.04 -22.05 -1.99
C ALA A 271 -23.58 -22.32 -0.55
N SER A 272 -24.52 -22.62 0.33
CA SER A 272 -24.22 -22.84 1.74
C SER A 272 -23.21 -23.98 1.90
N ILE A 273 -22.42 -23.97 2.98
CA ILE A 273 -21.50 -25.07 3.34
C ILE A 273 -22.23 -26.43 3.30
N ASN A 274 -23.53 -26.45 3.58
CA ASN A 274 -24.37 -27.65 3.49
C ASN A 274 -24.58 -28.14 2.05
N GLU A 275 -24.69 -27.26 1.06
CA GLU A 275 -24.78 -27.61 -0.37
C GLU A 275 -23.43 -28.12 -0.91
N LEU A 276 -22.32 -27.56 -0.45
CA LEU A 276 -20.98 -28.07 -0.76
C LEU A 276 -20.73 -29.45 -0.14
N ILE A 277 -21.21 -29.68 1.09
CA ILE A 277 -21.18 -30.99 1.75
C ILE A 277 -22.02 -32.02 0.96
N ASP A 278 -23.17 -31.64 0.42
CA ASP A 278 -24.00 -32.54 -0.38
C ASP A 278 -23.40 -32.87 -1.75
N ILE A 279 -22.61 -31.95 -2.34
CA ILE A 279 -21.83 -32.20 -3.56
C ILE A 279 -20.70 -33.20 -3.27
N VAL A 280 -19.99 -33.03 -2.15
CA VAL A 280 -18.92 -33.95 -1.70
C VAL A 280 -19.47 -35.34 -1.38
N LYS A 281 -20.67 -35.44 -0.79
CA LYS A 281 -21.34 -36.73 -0.54
C LYS A 281 -21.79 -37.43 -1.83
N LYS A 282 -22.14 -36.69 -2.88
CA LYS A 282 -22.56 -37.25 -4.19
C LYS A 282 -21.39 -37.71 -5.06
N HIS A 283 -20.17 -37.25 -4.77
CA HIS A 283 -18.95 -37.64 -5.50
C HIS A 283 -17.82 -37.98 -4.53
N PRO A 284 -17.79 -39.21 -3.96
CA PRO A 284 -16.66 -39.65 -3.16
C PRO A 284 -15.42 -39.80 -4.06
N VAL A 285 -14.44 -38.92 -3.88
CA VAL A 285 -13.13 -39.03 -4.52
C VAL A 285 -12.41 -40.23 -3.90
N ARG A 286 -12.08 -41.21 -4.73
CA ARG A 286 -11.35 -42.43 -4.38
C ARG A 286 -9.88 -42.06 -4.15
N SER A 287 -9.44 -42.14 -2.89
CA SER A 287 -8.03 -41.99 -2.50
C SER A 287 -7.38 -43.37 -2.42
N GLU A 288 -6.58 -43.73 -3.42
CA GLU A 288 -5.57 -44.79 -3.27
C GLU A 288 -4.19 -44.10 -3.23
N LEU A 289 -3.58 -44.09 -2.06
CA LEU A 289 -2.14 -43.90 -1.87
C LEU A 289 -1.62 -45.07 -1.02
N PRO A 290 -0.41 -45.61 -1.29
CA PRO A 290 0.03 -46.89 -0.76
C PRO A 290 0.42 -46.81 0.72
N GLU A 291 0.09 -47.86 1.47
CA GLU A 291 0.54 -48.09 2.84
C GLU A 291 2.05 -48.35 2.89
N ALA A 292 2.75 -47.64 3.76
CA ALA A 292 4.05 -48.05 4.28
C ALA A 292 3.91 -48.31 5.78
N SER A 293 3.98 -49.59 6.14
CA SER A 293 3.90 -50.13 7.50
C SER A 293 5.18 -49.91 8.32
N SER A 294 4.97 -49.44 9.55
CA SER A 294 5.66 -49.73 10.85
C SER A 294 6.95 -50.59 10.86
N SER A 295 7.96 -50.33 11.70
CA SER A 295 7.95 -50.48 13.17
C SER A 295 9.39 -50.26 13.76
N VAL A 296 9.56 -49.49 14.86
CA VAL A 296 9.99 -49.91 16.26
C VAL A 296 11.54 -50.10 16.41
N SER A 297 12.33 -49.70 17.43
CA SER A 297 12.23 -49.12 18.80
C SER A 297 13.63 -48.70 19.32
N ASP A 298 13.66 -47.72 20.23
CA ASP A 298 14.46 -47.52 21.47
C ASP A 298 15.90 -48.03 21.65
N THR A 299 16.79 -47.16 22.19
CA THR A 299 17.43 -47.35 23.52
C THR A 299 18.21 -46.11 24.02
N ASP A 300 18.20 -45.97 25.35
CA ASP A 300 18.80 -44.99 26.30
C ASP A 300 20.24 -44.50 26.06
N ASN A 301 20.58 -43.26 26.48
CA ASN A 301 21.36 -43.02 27.75
C ASN A 301 21.62 -41.53 28.12
N ASN A 302 21.93 -41.35 29.41
CA ASN A 302 22.07 -40.17 30.28
C ASN A 302 22.99 -38.96 29.92
N GLN A 303 22.58 -37.81 30.50
CA GLN A 303 23.19 -36.49 30.87
C GLN A 303 24.68 -36.42 31.34
N PRO A 304 25.27 -35.23 31.67
CA PRO A 304 25.05 -33.83 31.23
C PRO A 304 26.36 -32.99 30.96
N ALA A 305 26.16 -31.79 30.41
CA ALA A 305 26.97 -30.55 30.48
C ALA A 305 28.36 -30.47 29.80
N THR A 306 28.54 -29.47 28.93
CA THR A 306 29.50 -28.36 29.13
C THR A 306 29.30 -27.26 28.09
N ASN A 307 29.26 -26.02 28.59
CA ASN A 307 29.33 -24.78 27.83
C ASN A 307 30.68 -24.66 27.11
N HIS A 308 30.65 -24.18 25.86
CA HIS A 308 31.72 -23.32 25.35
C HIS A 308 31.13 -22.12 24.61
N VAL A 309 31.19 -20.99 25.32
CA VAL A 309 31.18 -19.61 24.81
C VAL A 309 32.51 -19.34 24.10
N MET A 310 32.47 -18.50 23.06
CA MET A 310 33.41 -17.41 22.70
C MET A 310 33.27 -17.13 21.18
N THR A 311 33.20 -15.93 20.61
CA THR A 311 32.91 -14.53 21.01
C THR A 311 33.16 -13.70 19.74
N GLY A 312 32.50 -12.52 19.65
CA GLY A 312 32.96 -11.39 18.82
C GLY A 312 32.01 -11.03 17.68
N THR A 313 31.36 -9.87 17.63
CA THR A 313 31.48 -8.66 18.46
C THR A 313 30.17 -7.90 18.43
N ASP A 314 29.59 -7.69 19.61
CA ASP A 314 28.66 -6.60 19.88
C ASP A 314 29.35 -5.26 19.60
N THR A 315 28.70 -4.41 18.82
CA THR A 315 28.84 -2.97 19.00
C THR A 315 27.49 -2.43 19.46
N PRO A 316 27.39 -1.91 20.69
CA PRO A 316 26.19 -1.22 21.13
C PRO A 316 26.11 0.09 20.35
N PHE A 317 24.98 0.34 19.68
CA PHE A 317 24.71 1.65 19.10
C PHE A 317 24.65 2.67 20.24
N LYS A 318 25.73 3.46 20.36
CA LYS A 318 25.79 4.65 21.19
C LYS A 318 24.82 5.66 20.59
N ALA A 319 23.95 6.20 21.43
CA ALA A 319 23.25 7.44 21.14
C ALA A 319 24.29 8.55 20.92
N GLU A 320 24.61 8.85 19.67
CA GLU A 320 25.38 10.04 19.32
C GLU A 320 24.48 11.26 19.53
N THR A 321 24.72 11.94 20.64
CA THR A 321 24.42 13.36 20.82
C THR A 321 25.31 14.16 19.86
N GLY A 322 24.77 14.50 18.70
CA GLY A 322 25.28 15.51 17.79
C GLY A 322 24.10 16.36 17.32
N GLN A 323 24.02 17.58 17.82
CA GLN A 323 22.92 18.51 17.53
C GLN A 323 22.89 18.85 16.04
N GLU A 324 21.77 18.53 15.39
CA GLU A 324 21.05 19.43 14.49
C GLU A 324 19.62 18.91 14.23
N ALA A 325 18.67 19.55 14.90
CA ALA A 325 17.25 19.74 14.55
C ALA A 325 16.48 18.60 13.84
N ASN A 326 15.71 17.82 14.62
CA ASN A 326 14.26 17.70 14.37
C ASN A 326 13.55 17.18 15.63
N ASN A 327 12.50 17.89 16.06
CA ASN A 327 11.65 17.53 17.21
C ASN A 327 10.75 16.31 16.89
N GLU A 328 11.35 15.15 16.62
CA GLU A 328 10.59 13.93 16.38
C GLU A 328 10.32 13.20 17.70
N SER A 329 9.04 12.99 18.03
CA SER A 329 8.64 12.24 19.23
C SER A 329 9.07 10.78 19.09
N HIS A 330 9.52 10.13 20.17
CA HIS A 330 9.88 8.71 20.15
C HIS A 330 8.70 7.82 19.71
N ILE A 331 7.47 8.30 19.88
CA ILE A 331 6.24 7.62 19.39
C ILE A 331 6.19 7.65 17.85
N GLU A 332 6.57 8.77 17.24
CA GLU A 332 6.61 8.92 15.79
C GLU A 332 7.73 8.07 15.19
N LEU A 333 8.87 7.99 15.88
CA LEU A 333 9.94 7.07 15.53
C LEU A 333 9.47 5.61 15.58
N ALA A 334 8.83 5.18 16.68
CA ALA A 334 8.27 3.82 16.78
C ALA A 334 7.28 3.51 15.66
N ARG A 335 6.44 4.50 15.29
CA ARG A 335 5.49 4.38 14.18
C ARG A 335 6.22 4.19 12.85
N ARG A 336 7.23 5.00 12.55
CA ARG A 336 8.03 4.83 11.33
C ARG A 336 8.71 3.46 11.22
N TYR A 337 9.26 2.94 12.33
CA TYR A 337 9.85 1.60 12.34
C TYR A 337 8.78 0.51 12.15
N ALA A 338 7.59 0.68 12.73
CA ALA A 338 6.45 -0.22 12.52
C ALA A 338 5.98 -0.21 11.06
N ASP A 339 5.86 0.97 10.47
CA ASP A 339 5.46 1.18 9.07
C ASP A 339 6.53 0.64 8.10
N ALA A 340 7.80 0.66 8.49
CA ALA A 340 8.91 0.03 7.77
C ALA A 340 8.97 -1.50 7.95
N GLY A 341 8.04 -2.11 8.69
CA GLY A 341 8.00 -3.54 8.98
C GLY A 341 9.06 -4.02 9.97
N ASN A 342 9.84 -3.11 10.55
CA ASN A 342 10.82 -3.43 11.58
C ASN A 342 10.13 -3.48 12.95
N LEU A 343 9.34 -4.54 13.14
CA LEU A 343 8.47 -4.69 14.31
C LEU A 343 9.25 -4.87 15.61
N VAL A 344 10.46 -5.45 15.56
CA VAL A 344 11.30 -5.67 16.74
C VAL A 344 11.82 -4.34 17.29
N ASP A 345 12.37 -3.51 16.41
CA ASP A 345 12.87 -2.19 16.83
C ASP A 345 11.72 -1.26 17.18
N ALA A 346 10.60 -1.31 16.46
CA ALA A 346 9.38 -0.55 16.79
C ALA A 346 8.83 -0.92 18.18
N GLU A 347 8.77 -2.21 18.51
CA GLU A 347 8.37 -2.70 19.82
C GLU A 347 9.36 -2.27 20.90
N HIS A 348 10.67 -2.34 20.63
CA HIS A 348 11.70 -1.85 21.54
C HIS A 348 11.52 -0.36 21.86
N ILE A 349 11.32 0.48 20.84
CA ILE A 349 11.09 1.92 21.03
C ILE A 349 9.79 2.17 21.81
N CYS A 350 8.72 1.40 21.57
CA CYS A 350 7.49 1.45 22.36
C CYS A 350 7.76 1.14 23.84
N HIS A 351 8.57 0.11 24.14
CA HIS A 351 8.95 -0.20 25.52
C HIS A 351 9.76 0.92 26.18
N VAL A 352 10.72 1.52 25.46
CA VAL A 352 11.46 2.70 25.95
C VAL A 352 10.52 3.88 26.23
N CYS A 353 9.48 4.09 25.40
CA CYS A 353 8.46 5.10 25.66
C CYS A 353 7.64 4.80 26.92
N LEU A 354 7.32 3.52 27.16
CA LEU A 354 6.58 3.08 28.34
C LEU A 354 7.42 3.11 29.63
N GLU A 355 8.74 2.99 29.55
CA GLU A 355 9.63 3.22 30.69
C GLU A 355 9.59 4.69 31.14
N LYS A 356 9.53 5.62 30.18
CA LYS A 356 9.41 7.07 30.45
C LYS A 356 8.00 7.46 30.91
N ASN A 357 6.97 6.85 30.33
CA ASN A 357 5.57 7.06 30.71
C ASN A 357 4.73 5.79 30.51
N ALA A 358 4.62 4.99 31.57
CA ALA A 358 3.92 3.70 31.54
C ALA A 358 2.41 3.81 31.30
N GLN A 359 1.82 4.99 31.48
CA GLN A 359 0.37 5.23 31.40
C GLN A 359 -0.03 5.96 30.11
N ASN A 360 0.81 5.96 29.07
CA ASN A 360 0.48 6.59 27.79
C ASN A 360 -0.44 5.69 26.92
N PRO A 361 -1.73 6.05 26.71
CA PRO A 361 -2.67 5.21 25.94
C PRO A 361 -2.27 5.04 24.48
N SER A 362 -1.70 6.07 23.85
CA SER A 362 -1.29 6.06 22.44
C SER A 362 -0.15 5.07 22.19
N VAL A 363 0.79 4.93 23.15
CA VAL A 363 1.89 3.97 23.05
C VAL A 363 1.37 2.53 23.21
N HIS A 364 0.43 2.29 24.11
CA HIS A 364 -0.22 0.97 24.24
C HIS A 364 -1.06 0.61 22.99
N CYS A 365 -1.68 1.60 22.33
CA CYS A 365 -2.38 1.41 21.06
C CYS A 365 -1.39 0.98 19.95
N LEU A 366 -0.29 1.74 19.80
CA LEU A 366 0.75 1.46 18.81
C LEU A 366 1.41 0.10 19.05
N LEU A 367 1.70 -0.25 20.30
CA LEU A 367 2.23 -1.56 20.67
C LEU A 367 1.28 -2.70 20.29
N GLY A 368 -0.03 -2.51 20.47
CA GLY A 368 -1.05 -3.47 20.04
C GLY A 368 -1.05 -3.69 18.53
N LEU A 369 -0.92 -2.62 17.75
CA LEU A 369 -0.81 -2.68 16.28
C LEU A 369 0.46 -3.41 15.84
N ILE A 370 1.60 -3.12 16.46
CA ILE A 370 2.89 -3.77 16.17
C ILE A 370 2.83 -5.27 16.49
N GLN A 371 2.21 -5.64 17.61
CA GLN A 371 2.05 -7.04 18.00
C GLN A 371 1.07 -7.79 17.09
N GLU A 372 0.01 -7.15 16.64
CA GLU A 372 -0.91 -7.71 15.67
C GLU A 372 -0.22 -7.94 14.31
N ALA A 373 0.55 -6.96 13.84
CA ALA A 373 1.38 -7.08 12.64
C ALA A 373 2.42 -8.21 12.77
N GLY A 374 2.94 -8.43 13.98
CA GLY A 374 3.84 -9.53 14.30
C GLY A 374 3.16 -10.89 14.49
N ASN A 375 1.88 -11.03 14.14
CA ASN A 375 1.07 -12.24 14.32
C ASN A 375 1.03 -12.75 15.78
N ARG A 376 1.03 -11.83 16.76
CA ARG A 376 0.91 -12.10 18.21
C ARG A 376 -0.42 -11.59 18.77
N PRO A 377 -1.56 -12.21 18.39
CA PRO A 377 -2.90 -11.68 18.67
C PRO A 377 -3.26 -11.66 20.16
N VAL A 378 -2.65 -12.53 20.97
CA VAL A 378 -2.88 -12.57 22.44
C VAL A 378 -2.19 -11.39 23.14
N GLU A 379 -1.01 -10.99 22.67
CA GLU A 379 -0.28 -9.83 23.19
C GLU A 379 -0.94 -8.54 22.73
N ALA A 380 -1.30 -8.46 21.45
CA ALA A 380 -2.04 -7.34 20.89
C ALA A 380 -3.33 -7.04 21.65
N GLU A 381 -4.12 -8.08 21.98
CA GLU A 381 -5.33 -7.92 22.79
C GLU A 381 -5.04 -7.32 24.18
N LYS A 382 -3.96 -7.73 24.84
CA LYS A 382 -3.57 -7.17 26.15
C LYS A 382 -3.21 -5.70 26.03
N SER A 383 -2.42 -5.33 25.01
CA SER A 383 -2.00 -3.95 24.75
C SER A 383 -3.19 -3.05 24.42
N TYR A 384 -4.11 -3.52 23.57
CA TYR A 384 -5.36 -2.81 23.29
C TYR A 384 -6.26 -2.64 24.50
N ARG A 385 -6.44 -3.69 25.32
CA ARG A 385 -7.22 -3.56 26.56
C ARG A 385 -6.57 -2.58 27.54
N LYS A 386 -5.23 -2.53 27.58
CA LYS A 386 -4.51 -1.57 28.42
C LYS A 386 -4.70 -0.12 27.91
N ALA A 387 -4.62 0.09 26.60
CA ALA A 387 -4.91 1.38 25.98
C ALA A 387 -6.36 1.83 26.29
N LEU A 388 -7.34 0.94 26.16
CA LEU A 388 -8.75 1.22 26.42
C LEU A 388 -9.07 1.42 27.92
N TYR A 389 -8.25 0.85 28.81
CA TYR A 389 -8.35 1.10 30.24
C TYR A 389 -7.88 2.52 30.60
N LEU A 390 -6.78 2.97 29.97
CA LEU A 390 -6.17 4.28 30.21
C LEU A 390 -6.95 5.40 29.51
N ASP A 391 -7.39 5.15 28.29
CA ASP A 391 -8.30 6.01 27.53
C ASP A 391 -9.51 5.18 27.04
N PRO A 392 -10.62 5.20 27.79
CA PRO A 392 -11.86 4.51 27.41
C PRO A 392 -12.50 5.05 26.13
N HIS A 393 -11.96 6.14 25.57
CA HIS A 393 -12.38 6.82 24.35
C HIS A 393 -11.28 6.77 23.27
N CYS A 394 -10.35 5.83 23.31
CA CYS A 394 -9.39 5.66 22.23
C CYS A 394 -10.10 5.14 20.95
N SER A 395 -10.28 6.01 19.94
CA SER A 395 -11.03 5.68 18.71
C SER A 395 -10.37 4.56 17.91
N GLU A 396 -9.05 4.59 17.80
CA GLU A 396 -8.25 3.61 17.07
C GLU A 396 -8.44 2.20 17.67
N VAL A 397 -8.36 2.07 19.00
CA VAL A 397 -8.58 0.78 19.69
C VAL A 397 -10.03 0.30 19.60
N LEU A 398 -11.00 1.21 19.64
CA LEU A 398 -12.42 0.87 19.48
C LEU A 398 -12.75 0.33 18.09
N ILE A 399 -11.91 0.57 17.09
CA ILE A 399 -12.01 -0.02 15.75
C ILE A 399 -11.21 -1.33 15.66
N GLN A 400 -9.97 -1.34 16.15
CA GLN A 400 -9.05 -2.47 15.95
C GLN A 400 -9.35 -3.67 16.85
N LEU A 401 -9.68 -3.45 18.13
CA LEU A 401 -9.91 -4.54 19.08
C LEU A 401 -11.12 -5.43 18.69
N PRO A 402 -12.27 -4.91 18.24
CA PRO A 402 -13.35 -5.75 17.73
C PRO A 402 -12.94 -6.63 16.55
N LEU A 403 -12.14 -6.11 15.61
CA LEU A 403 -11.67 -6.87 14.46
C LEU A 403 -10.77 -8.03 14.91
N LEU A 404 -9.85 -7.76 15.85
CA LEU A 404 -9.00 -8.79 16.45
C LEU A 404 -9.84 -9.86 17.19
N LEU A 405 -10.85 -9.45 17.95
CA LEU A 405 -11.73 -10.37 18.70
C LEU A 405 -12.58 -11.24 17.77
N ASP A 406 -13.09 -10.70 16.66
CA ASP A 406 -13.83 -11.47 15.65
C ASP A 406 -12.94 -12.55 15.01
N ARG A 407 -11.67 -12.23 14.70
CA ARG A 407 -10.69 -13.22 14.20
C ARG A 407 -10.40 -14.33 15.20
N GLN A 408 -10.54 -14.05 16.50
CA GLN A 408 -10.39 -15.04 17.57
C GLN A 408 -11.69 -15.78 17.91
N GLY A 409 -12.79 -15.54 17.17
CA GLY A 409 -14.09 -16.16 17.43
C GLY A 409 -14.83 -15.60 18.66
N LYS A 410 -14.39 -14.46 19.21
CA LYS A 410 -14.97 -13.79 20.38
C LYS A 410 -16.04 -12.76 19.99
N SER A 411 -16.96 -13.15 19.10
CA SER A 411 -17.92 -12.23 18.44
C SER A 411 -18.84 -11.46 19.40
N GLN A 412 -19.20 -12.05 20.55
CA GLN A 412 -20.03 -11.36 21.54
C GLN A 412 -19.29 -10.15 22.17
N GLN A 413 -17.98 -10.29 22.42
CA GLN A 413 -17.16 -9.20 22.97
C GLN A 413 -16.89 -8.12 21.92
N ALA A 414 -16.67 -8.53 20.66
CA ALA A 414 -16.51 -7.61 19.54
C ALA A 414 -17.77 -6.75 19.34
N GLN A 415 -18.96 -7.36 19.40
CA GLN A 415 -20.24 -6.65 19.24
C GLN A 415 -20.47 -5.61 20.35
N GLN A 416 -20.13 -5.93 21.61
CA GLN A 416 -20.23 -4.99 22.72
C GLN A 416 -19.34 -3.75 22.53
N LEU A 417 -18.12 -3.95 22.03
CA LEU A 417 -17.19 -2.84 21.74
C LEU A 417 -17.65 -2.00 20.54
N ARG A 418 -18.20 -2.61 19.49
CA ARG A 418 -18.78 -1.89 18.34
C ARG A 418 -19.98 -1.01 18.75
N GLN A 419 -20.87 -1.53 19.59
CA GLN A 419 -21.99 -0.74 20.13
C GLN A 419 -21.51 0.47 20.93
N ARG A 420 -20.40 0.32 21.66
CA ARG A 420 -19.77 1.42 22.39
C ARG A 420 -19.16 2.47 21.44
N ALA A 421 -18.58 2.05 20.32
CA ALA A 421 -18.05 2.96 19.30
C ALA A 421 -19.17 3.77 18.61
N ILE A 422 -20.30 3.13 18.26
CA ILE A 422 -21.46 3.77 17.60
C ILE A 422 -22.09 4.82 18.51
N LYS A 423 -22.38 4.48 19.78
CA LYS A 423 -22.94 5.43 20.76
C LYS A 423 -22.09 6.69 20.94
N ARG A 424 -20.78 6.61 20.67
CA ARG A 424 -19.89 7.76 20.71
C ARG A 424 -20.00 8.62 19.46
N GLN A 425 -20.02 8.04 18.26
CA GLN A 425 -20.18 8.81 17.02
C GLN A 425 -21.46 9.65 17.06
N GLU A 426 -22.54 9.11 17.64
CA GLU A 426 -23.82 9.82 17.86
C GLU A 426 -23.75 10.92 18.93
N GLN A 427 -22.80 10.88 19.87
CA GLN A 427 -22.59 11.92 20.90
C GLN A 427 -21.56 12.97 20.50
N SER A 428 -20.82 12.74 19.40
CA SER A 428 -19.77 13.63 18.87
C SER A 428 -20.25 14.49 17.70
N ALA A 429 -21.44 14.18 17.17
CA ALA A 429 -22.18 14.93 16.15
C ALA A 429 -23.25 15.80 16.84
#